data_AF-A0A3B8VLX5-F1
#
_entry.id   AF-A0A3B8VLX5-F1
#
_cell.length_a   1.000
_cell.length_b   1.000
_cell.length_c   1.000
_cell.angle_alpha   90.00
_cell.angle_beta   90.00
_cell.angle_gamma   90.00
#
_symmetry.space_group_name_H-M   'P 1'
#
loop_
_entity.id
_entity.type
_entity.pdbx_description
1 polymer ?
#
loop_
_entity_poly.entity_id
_entity_poly.type
_entity_poly.pdbx_seq_one_letter_code
_entity_poly.pdbx_strand_id
1 'polypeptide(L)'
;MKMSTKLTQIQIGQRLTELRKVKGLSQSDLAKRIKISRSSLAQIELGNRGVDSLELQNFSVVLGFSLDDFMSKDFTAIKRLENRDEIKIEELIERISVPTLSVNKFKNVLLYILERCGGKPNVGETVLYKLLYFSDFNYYELYEDHLTGASYRKLPFGPVPQKLDSIIDQMLQEGRLQRVKTEYHGFSQTRYLPLEKANLTHLKASEKEVIDRVIDQMSDWSASAISNYSHKDMPWLASKEGEEINYELVFYRDAPFSVRNYGDENDEQ
;
A
#
# COMPACT_ATOMS: atom_id res chain seq x y z
N MET A 1 9.41 -7.88 -43.78
CA MET A 1 10.13 -6.60 -43.57
C MET A 1 10.59 -6.57 -42.12
N LYS A 2 11.89 -6.69 -41.84
CA LYS A 2 12.41 -6.66 -40.45
C LYS A 2 12.22 -5.24 -39.91
N MET A 3 11.19 -5.01 -39.09
CA MET A 3 11.08 -3.74 -38.36
C MET A 3 12.21 -3.69 -37.33
N SER A 4 13.18 -2.81 -37.57
CA SER A 4 14.27 -2.51 -36.63
C SER A 4 13.69 -1.97 -35.33
N THR A 5 13.86 -2.72 -34.24
CA THR A 5 13.44 -2.37 -32.88
C THR A 5 14.35 -1.35 -32.19
N LYS A 6 15.35 -0.79 -32.88
CA LYS A 6 16.38 0.08 -32.27
C LYS A 6 16.03 1.56 -32.43
N LEU A 7 15.97 2.28 -31.30
CA LEU A 7 15.91 3.75 -31.27
C LEU A 7 17.11 4.34 -32.03
N THR A 8 16.85 5.33 -32.86
CA THR A 8 17.91 6.08 -33.56
C THR A 8 18.40 7.25 -32.71
N GLN A 9 19.63 7.68 -32.95
CA GLN A 9 20.25 8.83 -32.28
C GLN A 9 19.47 10.13 -32.50
N ILE A 10 18.87 10.30 -33.68
CA ILE A 10 17.98 11.42 -34.00
C ILE A 10 16.73 11.40 -33.12
N GLN A 11 16.11 10.24 -32.94
CA GLN A 11 14.94 10.11 -32.07
C GLN A 11 15.30 10.39 -30.59
N ILE A 12 16.46 9.93 -30.11
CA ILE A 12 16.94 10.25 -28.76
C ILE A 12 17.11 11.77 -28.59
N GLY A 13 17.76 12.44 -29.54
CA GLY A 13 17.93 13.89 -29.53
C GLY A 13 16.61 14.67 -29.52
N GLN A 14 15.64 14.22 -30.32
CA GLN A 14 14.29 14.80 -30.37
C GLN A 14 13.57 14.65 -29.02
N ARG A 15 13.58 13.46 -28.41
CA ARG A 15 12.95 13.21 -27.10
C ARG A 15 13.56 14.08 -25.99
N LEU A 16 14.89 14.21 -25.96
CA LEU A 16 15.57 15.10 -25.00
C LEU A 16 15.22 16.57 -25.22
N THR A 17 15.10 17.00 -26.49
CA THR A 17 14.68 18.35 -26.85
C THR A 17 13.27 18.66 -26.34
N GLU A 18 12.34 17.74 -26.54
CA GLU A 18 10.96 17.88 -26.09
C GLU A 18 10.87 17.97 -24.57
N LEU A 19 11.52 17.06 -23.84
CA LEU A 19 11.57 17.06 -22.38
C LEU A 19 12.19 18.35 -21.82
N ARG A 20 13.27 18.84 -22.45
CA ARG A 20 13.90 20.11 -22.07
C ARG A 20 12.92 21.27 -22.22
N LYS A 21 12.21 21.35 -23.35
CA LYS A 21 11.23 22.42 -23.63
C LYS A 21 10.05 22.35 -22.66
N VAL A 22 9.55 21.15 -22.35
CA VAL A 22 8.49 20.92 -21.36
C VAL A 22 8.89 21.42 -19.96
N LYS A 23 10.17 21.28 -19.59
CA LYS A 23 10.71 21.81 -18.33
C LYS A 23 11.07 23.30 -18.39
N GLY A 24 10.84 23.98 -19.52
CA GLY A 24 11.12 25.41 -19.69
C GLY A 24 12.61 25.75 -19.68
N LEU A 25 13.50 24.78 -19.92
CA LEU A 25 14.95 24.98 -19.84
C LEU A 25 15.54 25.43 -21.18
N SER A 26 16.46 26.39 -21.17
CA SER A 26 17.29 26.66 -22.35
C SER A 26 18.34 25.56 -22.53
N GLN A 27 18.92 25.45 -23.73
CA GLN A 27 20.07 24.56 -23.95
C GLN A 27 21.24 24.90 -23.02
N SER A 28 21.46 26.18 -22.71
CA SER A 28 22.52 26.55 -21.78
C SER A 28 22.24 26.08 -20.36
N ASP A 29 20.98 26.06 -19.93
CA ASP A 29 20.61 25.67 -18.56
C ASP A 29 20.74 24.17 -18.37
N LEU A 30 20.26 23.38 -19.33
CA LEU A 30 20.37 21.93 -19.28
C LEU A 30 21.85 21.48 -19.38
N ALA A 31 22.63 22.09 -20.27
CA ALA A 31 24.04 21.77 -20.44
C ALA A 31 24.85 22.00 -19.15
N LYS A 32 24.58 23.11 -18.43
CA LYS A 32 25.19 23.38 -17.12
C LYS A 32 24.84 22.31 -16.08
N ARG A 33 23.58 21.89 -16.00
CA ARG A 33 23.11 20.88 -15.03
C ARG A 33 23.72 19.50 -15.29
N ILE A 34 23.94 19.15 -16.56
CA ILE A 34 24.49 17.85 -16.98
C ILE A 34 26.03 17.90 -17.11
N LYS A 35 26.63 19.06 -16.84
CA LYS A 35 28.08 19.30 -16.90
C LYS A 35 28.68 19.03 -18.28
N ILE A 36 27.95 19.36 -19.35
CA ILE A 36 28.42 19.30 -20.74
C ILE A 36 28.43 20.70 -21.36
N SER A 37 29.13 20.87 -22.49
CA SER A 37 29.09 22.14 -23.21
C SER A 37 27.73 22.35 -23.89
N ARG A 38 27.32 23.62 -24.04
CA ARG A 38 26.10 23.98 -24.79
C ARG A 38 26.15 23.45 -26.23
N SER A 39 27.33 23.48 -26.87
CA SER A 39 27.52 22.94 -28.21
C SER A 39 27.34 21.42 -28.25
N SER A 40 27.85 20.69 -27.25
CA SER A 40 27.64 19.25 -27.13
C SER A 40 26.15 18.91 -26.99
N LEU A 41 25.43 19.61 -26.11
CA LEU A 41 23.98 19.42 -25.97
C LEU A 41 23.22 19.69 -27.27
N ALA A 42 23.57 20.76 -28.00
CA ALA A 42 22.93 21.05 -29.28
C ALA A 42 23.19 19.96 -30.32
N GLN A 43 24.39 19.38 -30.37
CA GLN A 43 24.70 18.26 -31.28
C GLN A 43 23.99 16.96 -30.87
N ILE A 44 23.77 16.74 -29.56
CA ILE A 44 22.95 15.64 -29.04
C ILE A 44 21.50 15.81 -29.48
N GLU A 45 20.92 17.00 -29.27
CA GLU A 45 19.52 17.31 -29.62
C GLU A 45 19.25 17.20 -31.12
N LEU A 46 20.23 17.56 -31.96
CA LEU A 46 20.16 17.39 -33.42
C LEU A 46 20.38 15.94 -33.88
N GLY A 47 20.80 15.03 -32.99
CA GLY A 47 21.11 13.65 -33.33
C GLY A 47 22.46 13.45 -34.02
N ASN A 48 23.33 14.46 -34.06
CA ASN A 48 24.67 14.40 -34.66
C ASN A 48 25.71 13.80 -33.70
N ARG A 49 25.47 13.90 -32.38
CA ARG A 49 26.30 13.29 -31.33
C ARG A 49 25.50 12.30 -30.51
N GLY A 50 26.09 11.12 -30.25
CA GLY A 50 25.50 10.11 -29.39
C GLY A 50 25.45 10.56 -27.95
N VAL A 51 24.71 9.82 -27.13
CA VAL A 51 24.65 9.98 -25.67
C VAL A 51 25.14 8.68 -25.06
N ASP A 52 26.12 8.76 -24.17
CA ASP A 52 26.56 7.57 -23.43
C ASP A 52 25.61 7.26 -22.26
N SER A 53 25.78 6.09 -21.63
CA SER A 53 24.88 5.64 -20.55
C SER A 53 24.92 6.54 -19.31
N LEU A 54 26.05 7.17 -19.00
CA LEU A 54 26.21 8.06 -17.84
C LEU A 54 25.58 9.43 -18.11
N GLU A 55 25.79 9.96 -19.31
CA GLU A 55 25.09 11.16 -19.79
C GLU A 55 23.58 10.93 -19.77
N LEU A 56 23.10 9.78 -20.26
CA LEU A 56 21.68 9.45 -20.31
C LEU A 56 21.07 9.32 -18.91
N GLN A 57 21.80 8.75 -17.94
CA GLN A 57 21.39 8.75 -16.54
C GLN A 57 21.28 10.17 -15.98
N ASN A 58 22.24 11.05 -16.28
CA ASN A 58 22.19 12.45 -15.86
C ASN A 58 21.01 13.20 -16.49
N PHE A 59 20.70 12.94 -17.77
CA PHE A 59 19.49 13.46 -18.40
C PHE A 59 18.23 12.98 -17.69
N SER A 60 18.15 11.69 -17.35
CA SER A 60 17.01 11.08 -16.64
C SER A 60 16.74 11.79 -15.31
N VAL A 61 17.78 12.04 -14.50
CA VAL A 61 17.63 12.73 -13.21
C VAL A 61 17.23 14.20 -13.41
N VAL A 62 17.88 14.92 -14.32
CA VAL A 62 17.67 16.38 -14.47
C VAL A 62 16.33 16.71 -15.14
N LEU A 63 15.94 15.92 -16.14
CA LEU A 63 14.67 16.10 -16.87
C LEU A 63 13.53 15.30 -16.23
N GLY A 64 13.85 14.39 -15.31
CA GLY A 64 12.92 13.66 -14.45
C GLY A 64 12.17 12.54 -15.14
N PHE A 65 12.77 11.80 -16.08
CA PHE A 65 12.12 10.70 -16.82
C PHE A 65 12.68 9.32 -16.43
N SER A 66 11.88 8.26 -16.58
CA SER A 66 12.36 6.87 -16.46
C SER A 66 13.09 6.44 -17.73
N LEU A 67 14.22 5.75 -17.60
CA LEU A 67 14.98 5.23 -18.74
C LEU A 67 14.15 4.22 -19.55
N ASP A 68 13.35 3.38 -18.90
CA ASP A 68 12.53 2.37 -19.59
C ASP A 68 11.45 3.03 -20.45
N ASP A 69 10.75 4.02 -19.91
CA ASP A 69 9.76 4.81 -20.65
C ASP A 69 10.43 5.60 -21.79
N PHE A 70 11.57 6.23 -21.50
CA PHE A 70 12.35 6.96 -22.51
C PHE A 70 12.83 6.08 -23.67
N MET A 71 12.99 4.77 -23.46
CA MET A 71 13.40 3.82 -24.50
C MET A 71 12.22 3.10 -25.16
N SER A 72 10.99 3.33 -24.70
CA SER A 72 9.78 2.72 -25.25
C SER A 72 9.45 3.24 -26.66
N LYS A 73 8.64 2.49 -27.42
CA LYS A 73 8.19 2.93 -28.75
C LYS A 73 7.18 4.07 -28.68
N ASP A 74 6.41 4.14 -27.59
CA ASP A 74 5.25 5.02 -27.42
C ASP A 74 5.54 6.27 -26.56
N PHE A 75 6.82 6.63 -26.41
CA PHE A 75 7.23 7.80 -25.64
C PHE A 75 6.58 9.10 -26.14
N THR A 76 6.03 9.90 -25.22
CA THR A 76 5.45 11.22 -25.50
C THR A 76 5.79 12.22 -24.38
N ALA A 77 6.44 13.35 -24.72
CA ALA A 77 6.87 14.34 -23.72
C ALA A 77 5.71 15.14 -23.08
N ILE A 78 4.55 15.21 -23.73
CA ILE A 78 3.39 16.03 -23.35
C ILE A 78 2.51 15.36 -22.27
N LYS A 79 2.60 14.04 -22.09
CA LYS A 79 1.85 13.26 -21.07
C LYS A 79 2.05 13.72 -19.62
N ARG A 80 2.87 14.74 -19.36
CA ARG A 80 3.14 15.31 -18.02
C ARG A 80 2.81 16.79 -17.85
N LEU A 81 2.38 17.50 -18.90
CA LEU A 81 1.90 18.89 -18.75
C LEU A 81 0.40 18.95 -18.44
N GLU A 82 -0.39 18.05 -19.01
CA GLU A 82 -1.82 17.91 -18.68
C GLU A 82 -2.03 17.28 -17.29
N ASN A 83 -1.06 16.50 -16.81
CA ASN A 83 -1.09 15.84 -15.50
C ASN A 83 -0.51 16.69 -14.35
N ARG A 84 -0.54 18.04 -14.43
CA ARG A 84 -0.15 18.89 -13.29
C ARG A 84 -1.30 19.13 -12.30
N ASP A 85 -2.55 19.03 -12.74
CA ASP A 85 -3.73 19.10 -11.86
C ASP A 85 -4.45 17.75 -11.69
N GLU A 86 -4.04 16.73 -12.45
CA GLU A 86 -4.38 15.33 -12.21
C GLU A 86 -3.10 14.50 -12.21
N ILE A 87 -2.32 14.60 -11.14
CA ILE A 87 -1.47 13.47 -10.77
C ILE A 87 -2.44 12.40 -10.22
N LYS A 88 -3.14 11.70 -11.12
CA LYS A 88 -3.43 10.29 -10.86
C LYS A 88 -2.07 9.64 -10.80
N ILE A 89 -1.60 9.52 -9.58
CA ILE A 89 -0.55 8.62 -9.18
C ILE A 89 -1.10 7.22 -9.53
N GLU A 90 -1.05 6.83 -10.80
CA GLU A 90 -0.73 5.44 -11.14
C GLU A 90 0.76 5.33 -10.85
N GLU A 91 1.03 5.31 -9.55
CA GLU A 91 2.24 4.83 -8.98
C GLU A 91 2.51 3.49 -9.67
N LEU A 92 3.63 3.39 -10.38
CA LEU A 92 4.49 2.25 -10.11
C LEU A 92 4.86 2.35 -8.60
N ILE A 93 3.91 2.03 -7.71
CA ILE A 93 4.22 1.62 -6.35
C ILE A 93 4.98 0.33 -6.63
N GLU A 94 6.31 0.37 -6.54
CA GLU A 94 6.99 -0.81 -6.05
C GLU A 94 6.25 -1.20 -4.77
N ARG A 95 5.58 -2.35 -4.77
CA ARG A 95 4.78 -2.84 -3.63
C ARG A 95 5.53 -2.52 -2.36
N ILE A 96 4.96 -1.67 -1.51
CA ILE A 96 5.51 -1.45 -0.18
C ILE A 96 5.16 -2.73 0.57
N SER A 97 6.05 -3.72 0.54
CA SER A 97 5.85 -5.01 1.20
C SER A 97 6.08 -4.94 2.71
N VAL A 98 6.74 -3.89 3.17
CA VAL A 98 7.07 -3.69 4.59
C VAL A 98 6.08 -2.73 5.24
N PRO A 99 5.27 -3.19 6.20
CA PRO A 99 4.31 -2.33 6.88
C PRO A 99 5.00 -1.24 7.69
N THR A 100 4.54 0.01 7.54
CA THR A 100 4.93 1.12 8.42
C THR A 100 3.73 1.55 9.26
N LEU A 101 3.81 1.34 10.58
CA LEU A 101 2.71 1.63 11.49
C LEU A 101 2.35 3.11 11.51
N SER A 102 1.12 3.42 11.09
CA SER A 102 0.50 4.74 11.25
C SER A 102 -0.35 4.76 12.53
N VAL A 103 0.23 5.24 13.63
CA VAL A 103 -0.42 5.22 14.95
C VAL A 103 -1.77 5.95 14.96
N ASN A 104 -1.87 7.12 14.31
CA ASN A 104 -3.12 7.88 14.26
C ASN A 104 -4.20 7.18 13.45
N LYS A 105 -3.82 6.55 12.33
CA LYS A 105 -4.74 5.74 11.51
C LYS A 105 -5.20 4.51 12.29
N PHE A 106 -4.29 3.82 12.97
CA PHE A 106 -4.60 2.70 13.82
C PHE A 106 -5.61 3.07 14.91
N LYS A 107 -5.36 4.16 15.67
CA LYS A 107 -6.31 4.66 16.69
C LYS A 107 -7.70 4.92 16.09
N ASN A 108 -7.75 5.52 14.90
CA ASN A 108 -9.00 5.84 14.21
C ASN A 108 -9.75 4.59 13.71
N VAL A 109 -9.04 3.60 13.16
CA VAL A 109 -9.59 2.30 12.76
C VAL A 109 -10.11 1.52 13.97
N LEU A 110 -9.35 1.52 15.07
CA LEU A 110 -9.75 0.88 16.33
C LEU A 110 -11.07 1.49 16.86
N LEU A 111 -11.19 2.81 16.89
CA LEU A 111 -12.44 3.49 17.27
C LEU A 111 -13.59 3.10 16.36
N TYR A 112 -13.35 3.04 15.05
CA TYR A 112 -14.39 2.71 14.08
C TYR A 112 -14.91 1.29 14.29
N ILE A 113 -14.02 0.30 14.47
CA ILE A 113 -14.41 -1.08 14.77
C ILE A 113 -15.21 -1.15 16.08
N LEU A 114 -14.72 -0.50 17.14
CA LEU A 114 -15.39 -0.50 18.44
C LEU A 114 -16.75 0.21 18.41
N GLU A 115 -16.90 1.29 17.65
CA GLU A 115 -18.18 1.99 17.46
C GLU A 115 -19.22 1.09 16.79
N ARG A 116 -18.78 0.27 15.83
CA ARG A 116 -19.66 -0.60 15.04
C ARG A 116 -20.04 -1.89 15.75
N CYS A 117 -19.11 -2.53 16.48
CA CYS A 117 -19.37 -3.84 17.08
C CYS A 117 -18.92 -4.01 18.53
N GLY A 118 -18.28 -3.03 19.17
CA GLY A 118 -17.79 -3.13 20.55
C GLY A 118 -18.89 -3.36 21.59
N GLY A 119 -20.13 -2.98 21.26
CA GLY A 119 -21.32 -3.25 22.09
C GLY A 119 -21.73 -4.73 22.14
N LYS A 120 -21.34 -5.55 21.15
CA LYS A 120 -21.71 -6.97 21.09
C LYS A 120 -21.04 -7.76 22.23
N PRO A 121 -21.77 -8.65 22.93
CA PRO A 121 -21.26 -9.31 24.14
C PRO A 121 -20.05 -10.23 23.87
N ASN A 122 -19.97 -10.83 22.68
CA ASN A 122 -18.87 -11.68 22.24
C ASN A 122 -17.59 -10.90 21.86
N VAL A 123 -17.66 -9.58 21.67
CA VAL A 123 -16.53 -8.77 21.20
C VAL A 123 -15.64 -8.38 22.37
N GLY A 124 -14.61 -9.20 22.59
CA GLY A 124 -13.48 -8.94 23.49
C GLY A 124 -12.17 -8.86 22.73
N GLU A 125 -11.05 -8.84 23.45
CA GLU A 125 -9.69 -8.77 22.88
C GLU A 125 -9.46 -9.78 21.76
N THR A 126 -9.83 -11.06 21.97
CA THR A 126 -9.65 -12.07 20.94
C THR A 126 -10.34 -11.70 19.64
N VAL A 127 -11.64 -11.36 19.67
CA VAL A 127 -12.38 -11.00 18.44
C VAL A 127 -11.80 -9.72 17.83
N LEU A 128 -11.55 -8.70 18.65
CA LEU A 128 -11.01 -7.42 18.22
C LEU A 128 -9.67 -7.58 17.47
N TYR A 129 -8.76 -8.41 17.97
CA TYR A 129 -7.44 -8.59 17.36
C TYR A 129 -7.55 -9.22 15.97
N LYS A 130 -8.52 -10.12 15.77
CA LYS A 130 -8.75 -10.78 14.48
C LYS A 130 -9.48 -9.85 13.52
N LEU A 131 -10.40 -9.02 13.99
CA LEU A 131 -11.01 -7.98 13.16
C LEU A 131 -9.95 -7.00 12.63
N LEU A 132 -9.01 -6.57 13.47
CA LEU A 132 -7.89 -5.74 13.06
C LEU A 132 -7.02 -6.45 12.03
N TYR A 133 -6.62 -7.70 12.31
CA TYR A 133 -5.82 -8.52 11.38
C TYR A 133 -6.47 -8.66 10.01
N PHE A 134 -7.74 -9.07 9.95
CA PHE A 134 -8.43 -9.22 8.66
C PHE A 134 -8.69 -7.88 7.99
N SER A 135 -8.91 -6.78 8.72
CA SER A 135 -9.04 -5.46 8.13
C SER A 135 -7.75 -5.03 7.42
N ASP A 136 -6.61 -5.18 8.08
CA ASP A 136 -5.30 -4.84 7.51
C ASP A 136 -4.94 -5.73 6.32
N PHE A 137 -5.03 -7.05 6.48
CA PHE A 137 -4.60 -7.99 5.45
C PHE A 137 -5.55 -8.03 4.24
N ASN A 138 -6.86 -7.91 4.45
CA ASN A 138 -7.80 -7.86 3.33
C ASN A 138 -7.67 -6.54 2.55
N TYR A 139 -7.38 -5.44 3.25
CA TYR A 139 -7.11 -4.17 2.58
C TYR A 139 -5.82 -4.26 1.75
N TYR A 140 -4.76 -4.86 2.30
CA TYR A 140 -3.52 -5.11 1.57
C TYR A 140 -3.73 -6.02 0.36
N GLU A 141 -4.50 -7.10 0.51
CA GLU A 141 -4.82 -7.99 -0.60
C GLU A 141 -5.53 -7.26 -1.73
N LEU A 142 -6.49 -6.38 -1.41
CA LEU A 142 -7.26 -5.65 -2.43
C LEU A 142 -6.45 -4.54 -3.10
N TYR A 143 -5.74 -3.74 -2.31
CA TYR A 143 -5.21 -2.45 -2.74
C TYR A 143 -3.68 -2.38 -2.79
N GLU A 144 -2.97 -3.43 -2.35
CA GLU A 144 -1.50 -3.47 -2.28
C GLU A 144 -0.93 -2.29 -1.45
N ASP A 145 -1.74 -1.77 -0.52
CA ASP A 145 -1.45 -0.66 0.38
C ASP A 145 -1.84 -1.06 1.81
N HIS A 146 -1.21 -0.47 2.81
CA HIS A 146 -1.43 -0.83 4.21
C HIS A 146 -2.52 0.03 4.84
N LEU A 147 -3.51 -0.60 5.51
CA LEU A 147 -4.58 0.13 6.19
C LEU A 147 -4.04 0.87 7.42
N THR A 148 -3.55 0.14 8.42
CA THR A 148 -2.92 0.71 9.62
C THR A 148 -1.40 0.57 9.59
N GLY A 149 -0.90 -0.43 8.86
CA GLY A 149 0.52 -0.78 8.83
C GLY A 149 1.00 -1.42 10.12
N ALA A 150 0.11 -1.99 10.93
CA ALA A 150 0.51 -2.78 12.09
C ALA A 150 1.20 -4.08 11.66
N SER A 151 2.26 -4.45 12.37
CA SER A 151 2.83 -5.79 12.26
C SER A 151 2.07 -6.76 13.15
N TYR A 152 1.99 -8.02 12.74
CA TYR A 152 1.28 -9.08 13.45
C TYR A 152 2.23 -10.23 13.70
N ARG A 153 2.17 -10.85 14.88
CA ARG A 153 2.91 -12.07 15.18
C ARG A 153 1.99 -13.26 15.26
N LYS A 154 2.48 -14.41 14.81
CA LYS A 154 1.82 -15.70 15.02
C LYS A 154 1.99 -16.11 16.48
N LEU A 155 0.87 -16.19 17.20
CA LEU A 155 0.81 -16.72 18.57
C LEU A 155 -0.21 -17.88 18.64
N PRO A 156 -0.26 -18.66 19.73
CA PRO A 156 -1.07 -19.88 19.80
C PRO A 156 -2.57 -19.64 19.57
N PHE A 157 -3.05 -18.44 19.91
CA PHE A 157 -4.45 -18.04 19.77
C PHE A 157 -4.71 -17.15 18.55
N GLY A 158 -3.84 -17.19 17.54
CA GLY A 158 -4.02 -16.47 16.28
C GLY A 158 -3.06 -15.29 16.11
N PRO A 159 -3.27 -14.47 15.07
CA PRO A 159 -2.44 -13.29 14.82
C PRO A 159 -2.67 -12.24 15.92
N VAL A 160 -1.58 -11.63 16.40
CA VAL A 160 -1.63 -10.57 17.42
C VAL A 160 -0.93 -9.30 16.94
N PRO A 161 -1.63 -8.16 16.86
CA PRO A 161 -1.06 -6.88 16.44
C PRO A 161 -0.02 -6.39 17.45
N GLN A 162 1.17 -6.05 16.95
CA GLN A 162 2.24 -5.49 17.78
C GLN A 162 1.94 -4.04 18.14
N LYS A 163 2.39 -3.61 19.33
CA LYS A 163 2.17 -2.26 19.90
C LYS A 163 0.71 -1.91 20.19
N LEU A 164 -0.25 -2.82 20.00
CA LEU A 164 -1.66 -2.57 20.32
C LEU A 164 -1.85 -2.17 21.79
N ASP A 165 -1.21 -2.87 22.73
CA ASP A 165 -1.32 -2.55 24.17
C ASP A 165 -0.88 -1.11 24.47
N SER A 166 0.25 -0.67 23.89
CA SER A 166 0.74 0.70 24.04
C SER A 166 -0.22 1.73 23.44
N ILE A 167 -0.85 1.41 22.30
CA ILE A 167 -1.84 2.28 21.67
C ILE A 167 -3.10 2.38 22.53
N ILE A 168 -3.60 1.26 23.05
CA ILE A 168 -4.75 1.20 23.95
C ILE A 168 -4.46 2.00 25.21
N ASP A 169 -3.31 1.80 25.85
CA ASP A 169 -2.96 2.49 27.09
C ASP A 169 -2.86 4.01 26.89
N GLN A 170 -2.33 4.46 25.75
CA GLN A 170 -2.39 5.88 25.37
C GLN A 170 -3.83 6.37 25.24
N MET A 171 -4.70 5.63 24.55
CA MET A 171 -6.10 6.03 24.38
C MET A 171 -6.90 6.01 25.68
N LEU A 172 -6.56 5.14 26.64
CA LEU A 172 -7.12 5.15 27.99
C LEU A 172 -6.68 6.40 28.76
N GLN A 173 -5.41 6.78 28.68
CA GLN A 173 -4.88 7.99 29.31
C GLN A 173 -5.46 9.28 28.69
N GLU A 174 -5.66 9.28 27.37
CA GLU A 174 -6.31 10.37 26.62
C GLU A 174 -7.83 10.44 26.88
N GLY A 175 -8.42 9.48 27.60
CA GLY A 175 -9.87 9.45 27.87
C GLY A 175 -10.74 9.11 26.65
N ARG A 176 -10.15 8.46 25.63
CA ARG A 176 -10.79 8.10 24.36
C ARG A 176 -11.40 6.70 24.38
N LEU A 177 -10.87 5.83 25.24
CA LEU A 177 -11.39 4.49 25.49
C LEU A 177 -11.66 4.30 26.98
N GLN A 178 -12.54 3.34 27.28
CA GLN A 178 -12.72 2.79 28.61
C GLN A 178 -12.54 1.28 28.58
N ARG A 179 -11.70 0.74 29.47
CA ARG A 179 -11.53 -0.71 29.65
C ARG A 179 -12.58 -1.23 30.64
N VAL A 180 -13.32 -2.26 30.24
CA VAL A 180 -14.36 -2.92 31.06
C VAL A 180 -14.06 -4.41 31.14
N LYS A 181 -14.15 -4.98 32.34
CA LYS A 181 -14.10 -6.43 32.55
C LYS A 181 -15.52 -6.96 32.65
N THR A 182 -15.83 -7.97 31.85
CA THR A 182 -17.14 -8.62 31.83
C THR A 182 -16.98 -10.13 31.88
N GLU A 183 -18.01 -10.85 32.29
CA GLU A 183 -18.07 -12.30 32.11
C GLU A 183 -18.87 -12.64 30.85
N TYR A 184 -18.37 -13.60 30.07
CA TYR A 184 -19.04 -14.13 28.90
C TYR A 184 -18.87 -15.66 28.87
N HIS A 185 -19.99 -16.39 28.95
CA HIS A 185 -20.02 -17.85 29.13
C HIS A 185 -19.13 -18.38 30.27
N GLY A 186 -19.05 -17.65 31.39
CA GLY A 186 -18.25 -18.03 32.57
C GLY A 186 -16.75 -17.74 32.44
N PHE A 187 -16.31 -17.10 31.36
CA PHE A 187 -14.94 -16.64 31.17
C PHE A 187 -14.85 -15.12 31.36
N SER A 188 -13.81 -14.67 32.06
CA SER A 188 -13.50 -13.25 32.16
C SER A 188 -12.99 -12.73 30.81
N GLN A 189 -13.55 -11.61 30.37
CA GLN A 189 -13.23 -10.98 29.10
C GLN A 189 -12.97 -9.48 29.31
N THR A 190 -11.87 -9.00 28.74
CA THR A 190 -11.60 -7.57 28.61
C THR A 190 -12.30 -7.02 27.38
N ARG A 191 -13.02 -5.92 27.54
CA ARG A 191 -13.72 -5.18 26.50
C ARG A 191 -13.31 -3.71 26.53
N TYR A 192 -13.42 -3.06 25.38
CA TYR A 192 -13.11 -1.64 25.23
C TYR A 192 -14.36 -0.91 24.74
N LEU A 193 -14.73 0.16 25.43
CA LEU A 193 -15.83 1.05 25.04
C LEU A 193 -15.23 2.34 24.47
N PRO A 194 -15.61 2.76 23.25
CA PRO A 194 -15.18 4.02 22.70
C PRO A 194 -15.91 5.17 23.40
N LEU A 195 -15.15 6.16 23.88
CA LEU A 195 -15.67 7.39 24.49
C LEU A 195 -15.72 8.56 23.50
N GLU A 196 -15.19 8.34 22.29
CA GLU A 196 -15.28 9.23 21.15
C GLU A 196 -15.60 8.45 19.88
N LYS A 197 -16.08 9.16 18.85
CA LYS A 197 -16.37 8.56 17.54
C LYS A 197 -15.13 8.56 16.65
N ALA A 198 -15.06 7.60 15.74
CA ALA A 198 -14.03 7.63 14.71
C ALA A 198 -14.22 8.86 13.80
N ASN A 199 -13.12 9.50 13.43
CA ASN A 199 -13.14 10.59 12.45
C ASN A 199 -13.13 10.01 11.03
N LEU A 200 -14.30 9.99 10.39
CA LEU A 200 -14.45 9.44 9.03
C LEU A 200 -13.69 10.24 7.96
N THR A 201 -13.35 11.51 8.21
CA THR A 201 -12.53 12.29 7.27
C THR A 201 -11.10 11.77 7.16
N HIS A 202 -10.66 10.96 8.13
CA HIS A 202 -9.36 10.30 8.14
C HIS A 202 -9.44 8.85 7.59
N LEU A 203 -10.56 8.44 6.99
CA LEU A 203 -10.71 7.15 6.33
C LEU A 203 -11.12 7.35 4.87
N LYS A 204 -10.44 6.65 3.95
CA LYS A 204 -10.89 6.53 2.57
C LYS A 204 -12.17 5.70 2.53
N ALA A 205 -13.00 5.90 1.50
CA ALA A 205 -14.18 5.07 1.29
C ALA A 205 -13.82 3.58 1.14
N SER A 206 -12.73 3.27 0.43
CA SER A 206 -12.19 1.91 0.26
C SER A 206 -11.74 1.27 1.58
N GLU A 207 -11.04 2.02 2.44
CA GLU A 207 -10.62 1.56 3.77
C GLU A 207 -11.85 1.22 4.63
N LYS A 208 -12.81 2.13 4.67
CA LYS A 208 -14.06 1.95 5.42
C LYS A 208 -14.83 0.72 4.93
N GLU A 209 -14.96 0.56 3.62
CA GLU A 209 -15.67 -0.57 3.01
C GLU A 209 -15.06 -1.92 3.42
N VAL A 210 -13.72 -2.04 3.42
CA VAL A 210 -13.05 -3.27 3.86
C VAL A 210 -13.33 -3.55 5.34
N ILE A 211 -13.23 -2.53 6.19
CA ILE A 211 -13.51 -2.69 7.62
C ILE A 211 -14.97 -3.10 7.85
N ASP A 212 -15.92 -2.50 7.12
CA ASP A 212 -17.34 -2.85 7.21
C ASP A 212 -17.59 -4.30 6.79
N ARG A 213 -17.01 -4.76 5.66
CA ARG A 213 -17.14 -6.16 5.21
C ARG A 213 -16.59 -7.14 6.24
N VAL A 214 -15.44 -6.82 6.84
CA VAL A 214 -14.85 -7.64 7.91
C VAL A 214 -15.79 -7.68 9.13
N ILE A 215 -16.32 -6.54 9.57
CA ILE A 215 -17.26 -6.50 10.69
C ILE A 215 -18.52 -7.30 10.38
N ASP A 216 -19.13 -7.10 9.21
CA ASP A 216 -20.37 -7.75 8.83
C ASP A 216 -20.20 -9.28 8.72
N GLN A 217 -19.04 -9.76 8.26
CA GLN A 217 -18.77 -11.18 8.12
C GLN A 217 -18.55 -11.90 9.46
N MET A 218 -17.77 -11.31 10.37
CA MET A 218 -17.19 -12.05 11.50
C MET A 218 -17.41 -11.42 12.89
N SER A 219 -18.02 -10.25 13.01
CA SER A 219 -18.23 -9.63 14.34
C SER A 219 -19.23 -10.37 15.23
N ASP A 220 -20.09 -11.23 14.67
CA ASP A 220 -21.01 -12.11 15.42
C ASP A 220 -20.38 -13.47 15.78
N TRP A 221 -19.15 -13.73 15.35
CA TRP A 221 -18.49 -15.00 15.64
C TRP A 221 -17.99 -15.06 17.08
N SER A 222 -17.98 -16.25 17.66
CA SER A 222 -17.34 -16.47 18.95
C SER A 222 -15.81 -16.32 18.83
N ALA A 223 -15.15 -16.01 19.95
CA ALA A 223 -13.70 -15.99 20.03
C ALA A 223 -13.05 -17.28 19.50
N SER A 224 -13.67 -18.43 19.75
CA SER A 224 -13.23 -19.73 19.23
C SER A 224 -13.41 -19.84 17.72
N ALA A 225 -14.56 -19.44 17.17
CA ALA A 225 -14.84 -19.53 15.74
C ALA A 225 -13.89 -18.67 14.91
N ILE A 226 -13.70 -17.40 15.28
CA ILE A 226 -12.79 -16.49 14.58
C ILE A 226 -11.33 -16.90 14.74
N SER A 227 -10.95 -17.47 15.89
CA SER A 227 -9.59 -18.01 16.07
C SER A 227 -9.34 -19.21 15.15
N ASN A 228 -10.26 -20.19 15.14
CA ASN A 228 -10.20 -21.35 14.25
C ASN A 228 -10.16 -20.96 12.77
N TYR A 229 -10.86 -19.89 12.39
CA TYR A 229 -10.80 -19.36 11.03
C TYR A 229 -9.43 -18.74 10.74
N SER A 230 -8.91 -17.87 11.62
CA SER A 230 -7.57 -17.27 11.45
C SER A 230 -6.43 -18.29 11.40
N HIS A 231 -6.56 -19.43 12.07
CA HIS A 231 -5.57 -20.52 12.02
C HIS A 231 -5.50 -21.25 10.68
N LYS A 232 -6.48 -21.04 9.81
CA LYS A 232 -6.55 -21.61 8.46
C LYS A 232 -6.17 -20.60 7.39
N ASP A 233 -5.92 -19.34 7.76
CA ASP A 233 -5.54 -18.29 6.82
C ASP A 233 -4.07 -18.45 6.39
N MET A 234 -3.79 -18.27 5.10
CA MET A 234 -2.49 -18.57 4.50
C MET A 234 -1.32 -17.83 5.16
N PRO A 235 -1.39 -16.50 5.44
CA PRO A 235 -0.32 -15.80 6.14
C PRO A 235 -0.01 -16.38 7.52
N TRP A 236 -1.04 -16.77 8.28
CA TRP A 236 -0.84 -17.38 9.59
C TRP A 236 -0.27 -18.79 9.49
N LEU A 237 -0.73 -19.60 8.53
CA LEU A 237 -0.25 -20.98 8.33
C LEU A 237 1.24 -21.02 7.95
N ALA A 238 1.66 -20.19 7.00
CA ALA A 238 3.05 -20.16 6.52
C ALA A 238 4.04 -19.51 7.50
N SER A 239 3.56 -18.75 8.48
CA SER A 239 4.41 -18.11 9.48
C SER A 239 4.86 -19.11 10.56
N LYS A 240 6.07 -18.91 11.10
CA LYS A 240 6.56 -19.68 12.26
C LYS A 240 6.01 -19.09 13.56
N GLU A 241 5.89 -19.93 14.59
CA GLU A 241 5.41 -19.50 15.90
C GLU A 241 6.30 -18.39 16.48
N GLY A 242 5.71 -17.31 16.96
CA GLY A 242 6.40 -16.14 17.51
C GLY A 242 6.92 -15.14 16.48
N GLU A 243 6.98 -15.52 15.19
CA GLU A 243 7.50 -14.66 14.12
C GLU A 243 6.45 -13.69 13.57
N GLU A 244 6.94 -12.67 12.89
CA GLU A 244 6.10 -11.70 12.16
C GLU A 244 5.44 -12.35 10.95
N ILE A 245 4.16 -12.03 10.75
CA ILE A 245 3.35 -12.52 9.63
C ILE A 245 3.54 -11.59 8.44
N ASN A 246 4.02 -12.16 7.32
CA ASN A 246 4.27 -11.40 6.10
C ASN A 246 2.95 -11.09 5.36
N TYR A 247 2.69 -9.81 5.09
CA TYR A 247 1.54 -9.33 4.33
C TYR A 247 1.47 -9.89 2.90
N GLU A 248 2.60 -10.14 2.23
CA GLU A 248 2.62 -10.71 0.87
C GLU A 248 1.96 -12.09 0.77
N LEU A 249 1.84 -12.80 1.90
CA LEU A 249 1.21 -14.12 1.92
C LEU A 249 -0.29 -14.08 1.62
N VAL A 250 -0.91 -12.89 1.56
CA VAL A 250 -2.32 -12.74 1.14
C VAL A 250 -2.53 -13.10 -0.32
N PHE A 251 -1.52 -12.95 -1.18
CA PHE A 251 -1.62 -13.29 -2.61
C PHE A 251 -1.60 -14.80 -2.88
N TYR A 252 -1.42 -15.61 -1.83
CA TYR A 252 -1.49 -17.07 -1.86
C TYR A 252 -2.74 -17.59 -1.13
N ARG A 253 -3.70 -16.71 -0.80
CA ARG A 253 -4.97 -17.11 -0.21
C ARG A 253 -5.88 -17.73 -1.26
N ASP A 254 -6.55 -18.80 -0.87
CA ASP A 254 -7.68 -19.37 -1.60
C ASP A 254 -9.02 -18.99 -0.94
N ALA A 255 -10.13 -19.28 -1.61
CA ALA A 255 -11.45 -19.25 -0.98
C ALA A 255 -11.46 -20.17 0.26
N PRO A 256 -12.07 -19.76 1.39
CA PRO A 256 -12.90 -18.58 1.59
C PRO A 256 -12.16 -17.35 2.17
N PHE A 257 -10.82 -17.31 2.10
CA PHE A 257 -10.01 -16.24 2.72
C PHE A 257 -9.69 -15.11 1.75
N SER A 258 -9.49 -15.45 0.48
CA SER A 258 -9.20 -14.45 -0.54
C SER A 258 -10.38 -13.49 -0.73
N VAL A 259 -10.05 -12.20 -0.80
CA VAL A 259 -11.00 -11.13 -1.11
C VAL A 259 -10.80 -10.56 -2.52
N ARG A 260 -9.79 -11.06 -3.26
CA ARG A 260 -9.62 -10.80 -4.70
C ARG A 260 -10.28 -11.91 -5.51
N ASN A 261 -10.79 -11.54 -6.68
CA ASN A 261 -11.24 -12.50 -7.67
C ASN A 261 -10.09 -12.72 -8.66
N TYR A 262 -9.25 -13.71 -8.37
CA TYR A 262 -8.30 -14.24 -9.36
C TYR A 262 -9.15 -15.08 -10.30
N GLY A 263 -9.62 -14.53 -11.42
CA GLY A 263 -10.40 -15.31 -12.41
C GLY A 263 -9.66 -16.60 -12.75
N ASP A 264 -10.39 -17.65 -13.13
CA ASP A 264 -9.82 -18.96 -13.53
C ASP A 264 -8.87 -18.80 -14.74
N GLU A 265 -7.63 -18.34 -14.51
CA GLU A 265 -6.57 -18.22 -15.52
C GLU A 265 -5.87 -19.57 -15.78
N ASN A 266 -6.49 -20.70 -15.41
CA ASN A 266 -5.91 -22.04 -15.50
C ASN A 266 -6.59 -23.00 -16.48
N ASP A 267 -7.52 -22.54 -17.32
CA ASP A 267 -8.22 -23.41 -18.30
C ASP A 267 -7.90 -23.10 -19.78
N GLU A 268 -6.70 -22.58 -20.09
CA GLU A 268 -6.18 -22.58 -21.47
C GLU A 268 -4.70 -22.98 -21.52
N GLN A 269 -4.42 -24.29 -21.44
CA GLN A 269 -3.24 -24.94 -22.03
C GLN A 269 -3.62 -26.23 -22.76
#